data_AF-L7U6L6-F1
#
_entry.id   AF-L7U6L6-F1
#
_cell.length_a   1.000
_cell.length_b   1.000
_cell.length_c   1.000
_cell.angle_alpha   90.00
_cell.angle_beta   90.00
_cell.angle_gamma   90.00
#
_symmetry.space_group_name_H-M   'P 1'
#
loop_
_entity.id
_entity.type
_entity.pdbx_description
1 polymer ?
#
loop_
_entity_poly.entity_id
_entity_poly.type
_entity_poly.pdbx_seq_one_letter_code
_entity_poly.pdbx_strand_id
1 'polypeptide(L)'
;MSPNPTRVCTRCCAPKPLTAYDKSPRCKGGRRPVCRACREGVAPVALEAPQRFDRKLTARRLLITSAQNATPVHAGLWAALRVAAKHLRAELVVVPLRYRNPTSQWTQSQDTDEWWAPEVVPYLCNTRQRLGPHLVLAADVKTQPTARDPLAGFESLTGGESCLIGHTKMALRSVPVPSGRTPKILSTTGACTVPNFTDTKAGAIGAFHHYLGAVVVELDGSRFHLRQLNADRETGEFIDLATLYTSAGVRKAPPALGLVMGDTHARFACPAVDRATFGPAGIVDVLNPRTLVWHDILDGYSVNPHHHGDPFIAAAKSRAGLGDVRAEVEHAVRFVADRTRGRQSVLVDSNHGDFLARWVRSTDWRHDTRNAAFYLETARVLLESATMTGGGAEYADAWAYWVAQLRGDANIRCLGRNESLVLGESEVGMHGHRGPNGARGSLRNLSRLGSRVISGHSHTPGVCDGHYQCGTSTPLRLEYTAGPGGWLNTHCAVYATGARALLTVIDGAWRLD
;
A
#
# COMPACT_ATOMS: atom_id res chain seq x y z
N MET A 1 0.34 -51.57 -1.43
CA MET A 1 1.06 -50.59 -0.60
C MET A 1 1.34 -51.24 0.75
N SER A 2 2.60 -51.53 1.06
CA SER A 2 2.99 -52.01 2.39
C SER A 2 2.67 -50.92 3.42
N PRO A 3 2.10 -51.24 4.59
CA PRO A 3 1.86 -50.25 5.63
C PRO A 3 3.22 -49.67 6.05
N ASN A 4 3.31 -48.35 6.07
CA ASN A 4 4.51 -47.63 6.48
C ASN A 4 4.90 -48.11 7.91
N PRO A 5 6.08 -48.73 8.11
CA PRO A 5 6.43 -49.41 9.37
C PRO A 5 6.52 -48.49 10.60
N THR A 6 6.33 -47.19 10.41
CA THR A 6 6.42 -46.14 11.42
C THR A 6 5.14 -45.91 12.24
N ARG A 7 4.03 -46.61 11.94
CA ARG A 7 2.70 -46.26 12.48
C ARG A 7 1.95 -47.34 13.30
N VAL A 8 2.60 -48.44 13.64
CA VAL A 8 2.09 -49.46 14.57
C VAL A 8 2.94 -49.48 15.84
N CYS A 9 2.31 -49.73 16.99
CA CYS A 9 3.08 -50.00 18.21
C CYS A 9 3.98 -51.22 17.94
N THR A 10 5.29 -51.07 18.05
CA THR A 10 6.26 -52.15 17.76
C THR A 10 6.09 -53.38 18.66
N ARG A 11 5.36 -53.24 19.77
CA ARG A 11 5.12 -54.31 20.74
C ARG A 11 3.76 -54.99 20.62
N CYS A 12 2.69 -54.26 20.28
CA CYS A 12 1.33 -54.82 20.24
C CYS A 12 0.62 -54.65 18.89
N CYS A 13 1.29 -54.08 17.89
CA CYS A 13 0.78 -53.85 16.53
C CYS A 13 -0.54 -53.07 16.45
N ALA A 14 -0.99 -52.44 17.54
CA ALA A 14 -2.23 -51.68 17.55
C ALA A 14 -2.11 -50.40 16.68
N PRO A 15 -3.10 -50.12 15.81
CA PRO A 15 -3.21 -48.84 15.11
C PRO A 15 -3.56 -47.74 16.13
N LYS A 16 -2.72 -46.71 16.25
CA LYS A 16 -2.79 -45.73 17.36
C LYS A 16 -4.09 -44.91 17.39
N PRO A 17 -4.61 -44.63 18.61
CA PRO A 17 -5.05 -43.30 19.02
C PRO A 17 -4.14 -42.80 20.16
N LEU A 18 -3.25 -41.84 19.88
CA LEU A 18 -2.48 -41.05 20.86
C LEU A 18 -3.48 -40.10 21.54
N THR A 19 -3.66 -39.93 22.86
CA THR A 19 -2.75 -39.81 23.99
C THR A 19 -3.51 -40.10 25.29
N ALA A 20 -2.97 -40.92 26.20
CA ALA A 20 -3.32 -40.87 27.62
C ALA A 20 -2.05 -40.50 28.39
N TYR A 21 -2.06 -39.36 29.09
CA TYR A 21 -0.97 -39.01 29.99
C TYR A 21 -1.10 -39.87 31.24
N ASP A 22 -0.07 -40.67 31.55
CA ASP A 22 -0.05 -41.48 32.76
C ASP A 22 -0.02 -40.57 34.00
N LYS A 23 -1.03 -40.69 34.86
CA LYS A 23 -1.13 -39.98 36.14
C LYS A 23 -0.63 -40.90 37.26
N SER A 24 0.62 -41.34 37.20
CA SER A 24 1.23 -42.07 38.31
C SER A 24 2.07 -41.12 39.19
N PRO A 25 2.00 -41.21 40.54
CA PRO A 25 2.60 -40.21 41.44
C PRO A 25 4.14 -40.26 41.54
N ARG A 26 4.83 -41.06 40.73
CA ARG A 26 6.25 -41.40 40.92
C ARG A 26 7.23 -40.78 39.92
N CYS A 27 6.80 -39.93 38.99
CA CYS A 27 7.72 -39.32 38.01
C CYS A 27 7.97 -37.83 38.30
N LYS A 28 9.07 -37.54 39.02
CA LYS A 28 9.75 -36.23 38.97
C LYS A 28 10.52 -36.13 37.65
N GLY A 29 9.82 -35.84 36.56
CA GLY A 29 10.40 -35.68 35.22
C GLY A 29 9.32 -35.81 34.14
N GLY A 30 9.36 -34.94 33.13
CA GLY A 30 8.32 -34.72 32.11
C GLY A 30 7.52 -35.95 31.63
N ARG A 31 6.22 -35.71 31.40
CA ARG A 31 5.25 -36.72 30.93
C ARG A 31 5.74 -37.41 29.65
N ARG A 32 5.99 -38.72 29.69
CA ARG A 32 6.32 -39.52 28.50
C ARG A 32 5.04 -40.02 27.81
N PRO A 33 4.91 -39.91 26.48
CA PRO A 33 3.78 -40.47 25.76
C PRO A 33 3.81 -42.00 25.81
N VAL A 34 2.68 -42.62 26.15
CA VAL A 34 2.51 -44.08 26.21
C VAL A 34 1.49 -44.56 25.19
N CYS A 35 1.61 -45.82 24.76
CA CYS A 35 0.62 -46.46 23.91
C CYS A 35 -0.70 -46.65 24.69
N ARG A 36 -1.86 -46.29 24.11
CA ARG A 36 -3.16 -46.44 24.79
C ARG A 36 -3.54 -47.90 25.05
N ALA A 37 -3.08 -48.82 24.19
CA ALA A 37 -3.40 -50.25 24.29
C ALA A 37 -2.51 -51.00 25.28
N CYS A 38 -1.19 -50.79 25.24
CA CYS A 38 -0.24 -51.56 26.06
C CYS A 38 0.48 -50.76 27.16
N ARG A 39 0.20 -49.45 27.28
CA ARG A 39 0.79 -48.50 28.26
C ARG A 39 2.32 -48.38 28.27
N GLU A 40 3.00 -48.99 27.30
CA GLU A 40 4.44 -48.88 27.15
C GLU A 40 4.87 -47.51 26.61
N GLY A 41 6.04 -47.05 27.06
CA GLY A 41 6.64 -45.80 26.61
C GLY A 41 6.95 -45.85 25.12
N VAL A 42 6.38 -44.92 24.36
CA VAL A 42 6.68 -44.79 22.94
C VAL A 42 7.86 -43.84 22.82
N ALA A 43 8.91 -44.24 22.09
CA ALA A 43 9.96 -43.30 21.70
C ALA A 43 9.31 -42.10 20.97
N PRO A 44 9.66 -40.85 21.33
CA PRO A 44 9.16 -39.69 20.59
C PRO A 44 9.52 -39.88 19.12
N VAL A 45 8.52 -39.81 18.24
CA VAL A 45 8.75 -39.80 16.80
C VAL A 45 9.63 -38.56 16.54
N ALA A 46 10.85 -38.78 16.05
CA ALA A 46 11.68 -37.68 15.59
C ALA A 46 10.88 -36.97 14.50
N LEU A 47 10.41 -35.75 14.79
CA LEU A 47 9.83 -34.91 13.75
C LEU A 47 10.97 -34.64 12.75
N GLU A 48 10.78 -35.05 11.50
CA GLU A 48 11.71 -34.68 10.44
C GLU A 48 11.89 -33.16 10.46
N ALA A 49 13.14 -32.71 10.38
CA ALA A 49 13.43 -31.28 10.35
C ALA A 49 12.72 -30.68 9.13
N PRO A 50 12.01 -29.55 9.28
CA PRO A 50 11.29 -28.94 8.17
C PRO A 50 12.25 -28.65 7.02
N GLN A 51 11.83 -28.96 5.79
CA GLN A 51 12.64 -28.77 4.60
C GLN A 51 13.14 -27.31 4.51
N ARG A 52 14.46 -27.12 4.42
CA ARG A 52 15.10 -25.80 4.33
C ARG A 52 15.45 -25.50 2.88
N PHE A 53 14.91 -24.40 2.36
CA PHE A 53 15.20 -23.85 1.04
C PHE A 53 16.02 -22.58 1.23
N ASP A 54 17.34 -22.75 1.27
CA ASP A 54 18.29 -21.65 1.43
C ASP A 54 18.90 -21.31 0.08
N ARG A 55 18.53 -20.13 -0.45
CA ARG A 55 19.04 -19.62 -1.73
C ARG A 55 19.78 -18.32 -1.47
N LYS A 56 20.99 -18.21 -2.03
CA LYS A 56 21.74 -16.95 -2.00
C LYS A 56 21.18 -16.02 -3.08
N LEU A 57 20.48 -14.97 -2.65
CA LEU A 57 19.94 -13.95 -3.54
C LEU A 57 21.02 -12.91 -3.84
N THR A 58 21.26 -12.62 -5.12
CA THR A 58 22.37 -11.72 -5.54
C THR A 58 21.96 -10.67 -6.58
N ALA A 59 20.79 -10.83 -7.20
CA ALA A 59 20.33 -9.90 -8.21
C ALA A 59 19.91 -8.55 -7.60
N ARG A 60 20.11 -7.46 -8.36
CA ARG A 60 19.61 -6.12 -7.99
C ARG A 60 18.10 -6.00 -8.12
N ARG A 61 17.47 -6.78 -9.01
CA ARG A 61 16.02 -6.86 -9.14
C ARG A 61 15.56 -8.22 -8.66
N LEU A 62 14.54 -8.25 -7.82
CA LEU A 62 13.91 -9.47 -7.34
C LEU A 62 12.42 -9.41 -7.65
N LEU A 63 11.87 -10.55 -8.05
CA LEU A 63 10.44 -10.73 -8.22
C LEU A 63 9.99 -11.72 -7.15
N ILE A 64 9.33 -11.23 -6.10
CA ILE A 64 9.03 -12.02 -4.91
C ILE A 64 7.53 -12.30 -4.83
N THR A 65 7.16 -13.58 -4.84
CA THR A 65 5.78 -14.05 -4.68
C THR A 65 5.69 -15.11 -3.58
N SER A 66 4.49 -15.57 -3.26
CA SER A 66 4.25 -16.67 -2.32
C SER A 66 3.58 -17.86 -3.00
N ALA A 67 3.84 -19.07 -2.50
CA ALA A 67 3.13 -20.27 -2.92
C ALA A 67 2.53 -20.98 -1.71
N GLN A 68 1.22 -21.19 -1.74
CA GLN A 68 0.55 -22.00 -0.74
C GLN A 68 0.88 -23.48 -0.98
N ASN A 69 1.17 -24.21 0.10
CA ASN A 69 1.34 -25.66 0.05
C ASN A 69 0.08 -26.36 -0.50
N ALA A 70 0.28 -27.55 -1.07
CA ALA A 70 -0.77 -28.38 -1.62
C ALA A 70 -1.75 -27.66 -2.57
N THR A 71 -1.23 -26.71 -3.35
CA THR A 71 -2.04 -25.83 -4.21
C THR A 71 -1.33 -25.62 -5.55
N PRO A 72 -2.03 -25.77 -6.70
CA PRO A 72 -1.43 -25.54 -8.00
C PRO A 72 -1.13 -24.06 -8.24
N VAL A 73 -0.16 -23.78 -9.12
CA VAL A 73 0.11 -22.43 -9.61
C VAL A 73 -1.01 -21.96 -10.53
N HIS A 74 -1.26 -20.65 -10.56
CA HIS A 74 -2.04 -20.05 -11.63
C HIS A 74 -1.18 -19.99 -12.90
N ALA A 75 -1.46 -20.84 -13.89
CA ALA A 75 -0.57 -21.08 -15.03
C ALA A 75 -0.21 -19.81 -15.82
N GLY A 76 -1.21 -18.96 -16.11
CA GLY A 76 -1.00 -17.71 -16.83
C GLY A 76 -0.14 -16.71 -16.07
N LEU A 77 -0.34 -16.61 -14.75
CA LEU A 77 0.45 -15.73 -13.88
C LEU A 77 1.88 -16.25 -13.78
N TRP A 78 2.05 -17.55 -13.56
CA TRP A 78 3.38 -18.15 -13.43
C TRP A 78 4.21 -17.94 -14.71
N ALA A 79 3.59 -18.13 -15.88
CA ALA A 79 4.21 -17.83 -17.16
C ALA A 79 4.60 -16.34 -17.28
N ALA A 80 3.68 -15.43 -16.94
CA ALA A 80 3.92 -13.98 -16.97
C ALA A 80 5.04 -13.54 -16.00
N LEU A 81 5.10 -14.10 -14.78
CA LEU A 81 6.18 -13.85 -13.82
C LEU A 81 7.54 -14.32 -14.35
N ARG A 82 7.60 -15.46 -15.04
CA ARG A 82 8.84 -15.94 -15.67
C ARG A 82 9.28 -15.04 -16.83
N VAL A 83 8.33 -14.56 -17.64
CA VAL A 83 8.58 -13.57 -18.69
C VAL A 83 9.11 -12.27 -18.07
N ALA A 84 8.47 -11.78 -17.00
CA ALA A 84 8.89 -10.58 -16.29
C ALA A 84 10.28 -10.73 -15.68
N ALA A 85 10.56 -11.84 -15.01
CA ALA A 85 11.88 -12.14 -14.46
C ALA A 85 12.97 -12.09 -15.53
N LYS A 86 12.72 -12.68 -16.71
CA LYS A 86 13.66 -12.62 -17.84
C LYS A 86 13.85 -11.20 -18.37
N HIS A 87 12.76 -10.46 -18.59
CA HIS A 87 12.80 -9.10 -19.16
C HIS A 87 13.50 -8.10 -18.22
N LEU A 88 13.15 -8.14 -16.93
CA LEU A 88 13.72 -7.27 -15.89
C LEU A 88 15.11 -7.73 -15.45
N ARG A 89 15.58 -8.91 -15.89
CA ARG A 89 16.76 -9.60 -15.35
C ARG A 89 16.66 -9.73 -13.82
N ALA A 90 15.46 -10.04 -13.35
CA ALA A 90 15.16 -10.18 -11.94
C ALA A 90 15.27 -11.65 -11.50
N GLU A 91 15.72 -11.87 -10.26
CA GLU A 91 15.70 -13.19 -9.65
C GLU A 91 14.29 -13.47 -9.10
N LEU A 92 13.66 -14.55 -9.56
CA LEU A 92 12.35 -15.00 -9.08
C LEU A 92 12.52 -15.74 -7.75
N VAL A 93 11.78 -15.32 -6.74
CA VAL A 93 11.81 -15.87 -5.37
C VAL A 93 10.38 -16.21 -4.94
N VAL A 94 10.19 -17.43 -4.44
CA VAL A 94 8.88 -17.90 -3.97
C VAL A 94 8.96 -18.21 -2.47
N VAL A 95 8.17 -17.52 -1.66
CA VAL A 95 8.05 -17.80 -0.23
C VAL A 95 7.01 -18.92 -0.02
N PRO A 96 7.40 -20.09 0.51
CA PRO A 96 6.44 -21.16 0.76
C PRO A 96 5.59 -20.83 2.00
N LEU A 97 4.28 -20.81 1.82
CA LEU A 97 3.27 -20.70 2.87
C LEU A 97 2.80 -22.07 3.32
N ARG A 98 2.29 -22.15 4.55
CA ARG A 98 1.72 -23.35 5.12
C ARG A 98 0.30 -23.07 5.59
N TYR A 99 -0.63 -23.85 5.09
CA TYR A 99 -2.04 -23.83 5.44
C TYR A 99 -2.55 -25.26 5.49
N ARG A 100 -3.21 -25.61 6.60
CA ARG A 100 -3.92 -26.87 6.73
C ARG A 100 -5.37 -26.62 6.35
N ASN A 101 -5.78 -27.14 5.20
CA ASN A 101 -7.15 -27.04 4.72
C ASN A 101 -7.83 -28.41 4.81
N PRO A 102 -8.50 -28.76 5.94
CA PRO A 102 -9.16 -30.05 6.09
C PRO A 102 -10.27 -30.30 5.07
N THR A 103 -10.77 -29.27 4.39
CA THR A 103 -11.82 -29.37 3.36
C THR A 103 -11.29 -29.18 1.93
N SER A 104 -9.96 -29.17 1.73
CA SER A 104 -9.35 -29.12 0.39
C SER A 104 -9.78 -30.31 -0.45
N GLN A 105 -10.39 -30.04 -1.61
CA GLN A 105 -10.83 -31.06 -2.58
C GLN A 105 -9.66 -31.74 -3.31
N TRP A 106 -8.42 -31.26 -3.12
CA TRP A 106 -7.27 -31.64 -3.94
C TRP A 106 -6.52 -32.90 -3.46
N THR A 107 -6.84 -33.50 -2.30
CA THR A 107 -6.32 -34.84 -1.90
C THR A 107 -7.12 -35.49 -0.75
N GLN A 108 -7.43 -36.80 -0.87
CA GLN A 108 -8.05 -37.66 0.17
C GLN A 108 -7.09 -38.11 1.30
N SER A 109 -5.82 -37.68 1.32
CA SER A 109 -4.81 -38.10 2.30
C SER A 109 -4.08 -36.91 2.94
N GLN A 110 -4.80 -36.14 3.76
CA GLN A 110 -4.33 -34.89 4.41
C GLN A 110 -3.38 -35.10 5.61
N ASP A 111 -2.65 -36.21 5.66
CA ASP A 111 -1.69 -36.48 6.73
C ASP A 111 -0.28 -35.94 6.41
N THR A 112 -0.06 -35.33 5.23
CA THR A 112 1.27 -34.96 4.70
C THR A 112 1.31 -33.69 3.83
N ASP A 113 0.50 -32.66 4.11
CA ASP A 113 0.34 -31.41 3.31
C ASP A 113 1.62 -30.52 3.14
N GLU A 114 2.83 -31.07 3.19
CA GLU A 114 4.11 -30.36 3.10
C GLU A 114 4.76 -30.50 1.71
N TRP A 115 3.98 -30.26 0.66
CA TRP A 115 4.47 -30.19 -0.72
C TRP A 115 4.04 -28.90 -1.42
N TRP A 116 4.79 -28.51 -2.46
CA TRP A 116 4.52 -27.35 -3.31
C TRP A 116 4.53 -27.76 -4.78
N ALA A 117 3.86 -26.98 -5.62
CA ALA A 117 3.81 -27.22 -7.07
C ALA A 117 5.24 -27.38 -7.64
N PRO A 118 5.54 -28.43 -8.43
CA PRO A 118 6.89 -28.71 -8.92
C PRO A 118 7.57 -27.53 -9.60
N GLU A 119 6.78 -26.68 -10.26
CA GLU A 119 7.22 -25.49 -10.99
C GLU A 119 7.85 -24.45 -10.07
N VAL A 120 7.40 -24.32 -8.82
CA VAL A 120 7.91 -23.32 -7.88
C VAL A 120 9.08 -23.83 -7.04
N VAL A 121 9.27 -25.17 -6.95
CA VAL A 121 10.31 -25.80 -6.12
C VAL A 121 11.71 -25.21 -6.35
N PRO A 122 12.17 -25.00 -7.60
CA PRO A 122 13.49 -24.39 -7.85
C PRO A 122 13.63 -22.96 -7.32
N TYR A 123 12.51 -22.29 -7.05
CA TYR A 123 12.46 -20.88 -6.67
C TYR A 123 12.18 -20.67 -5.17
N LEU A 124 11.89 -21.75 -4.42
CA LEU A 124 11.53 -21.65 -3.01
C LEU A 124 12.67 -21.06 -2.16
N CYS A 125 12.30 -20.15 -1.26
CA CYS A 125 13.18 -19.59 -0.24
C CYS A 125 12.40 -19.51 1.07
N ASN A 126 12.88 -20.17 2.12
CA ASN A 126 12.26 -20.13 3.45
C ASN A 126 13.23 -19.75 4.58
N THR A 127 14.35 -19.14 4.22
CA THR A 127 15.31 -18.56 5.15
C THR A 127 15.22 -17.04 5.12
N ARG A 128 15.60 -16.40 6.23
CA ARG A 128 15.66 -14.94 6.29
C ARG A 128 16.78 -14.44 5.39
N GLN A 129 16.45 -13.50 4.51
CA GLN A 129 17.42 -12.89 3.60
C GLN A 129 17.51 -11.40 3.88
N ARG A 130 18.69 -10.91 4.24
CA ARG A 130 18.99 -9.48 4.27
C ARG A 130 19.30 -9.06 2.83
N LEU A 131 18.36 -8.38 2.18
CA LEU A 131 18.46 -8.02 0.76
C LEU A 131 19.32 -6.76 0.56
N GLY A 132 19.35 -5.88 1.56
CA GLY A 132 20.19 -4.69 1.57
C GLY A 132 20.29 -4.09 2.98
N PRO A 133 20.84 -2.87 3.12
CA PRO A 133 21.01 -2.21 4.42
C PRO A 133 19.68 -1.90 5.13
N HIS A 134 18.59 -1.77 4.38
CA HIS A 134 17.30 -1.30 4.87
C HIS A 134 16.13 -2.22 4.51
N LEU A 135 16.40 -3.42 3.98
CA LEU A 135 15.36 -4.35 3.55
C LEU A 135 15.70 -5.81 3.87
N VAL A 136 14.76 -6.49 4.51
CA VAL A 136 14.82 -7.91 4.86
C VAL A 136 13.63 -8.64 4.25
N LEU A 137 13.85 -9.84 3.70
CA LEU A 137 12.81 -10.81 3.40
C LEU A 137 12.73 -11.82 4.54
N ALA A 138 11.64 -11.78 5.31
CA ALA A 138 11.38 -12.68 6.43
C ALA A 138 10.67 -13.96 5.96
N ALA A 139 11.27 -14.70 5.02
CA ALA A 139 10.68 -15.93 4.47
C ALA A 139 10.69 -17.12 5.46
N ASP A 140 11.46 -16.99 6.54
CA ASP A 140 11.52 -17.90 7.69
C ASP A 140 10.27 -17.83 8.57
N VAL A 141 9.58 -16.68 8.60
CA VAL A 141 8.41 -16.48 9.46
C VAL A 141 7.14 -16.84 8.70
N LYS A 142 6.38 -17.79 9.24
CA LYS A 142 5.17 -18.30 8.61
C LYS A 142 3.94 -17.54 9.11
N THR A 143 3.29 -16.85 8.20
CA THR A 143 1.99 -16.20 8.44
C THR A 143 0.89 -17.06 7.83
N GLN A 144 -0.20 -17.28 8.58
CA GLN A 144 -1.35 -18.05 8.12
C GLN A 144 -2.02 -17.34 6.93
N PRO A 145 -2.33 -18.01 5.81
CA PRO A 145 -3.02 -17.38 4.67
C PRO A 145 -4.38 -16.76 5.00
N THR A 146 -5.02 -17.16 6.09
CA THR A 146 -6.29 -16.59 6.60
C THR A 146 -6.10 -15.42 7.57
N ALA A 147 -4.86 -14.95 7.80
CA ALA A 147 -4.59 -13.84 8.70
C ALA A 147 -5.27 -12.56 8.21
N ARG A 148 -6.11 -11.96 9.07
CA ARG A 148 -6.82 -10.71 8.75
C ARG A 148 -5.85 -9.55 8.53
N ASP A 149 -4.83 -9.44 9.38
CA ASP A 149 -3.76 -8.46 9.25
C ASP A 149 -2.41 -9.21 9.24
N PRO A 150 -1.86 -9.52 8.06
CA PRO A 150 -0.64 -10.31 7.97
C PRO A 150 0.62 -9.57 8.41
N LEU A 151 0.55 -8.24 8.62
CA LEU A 151 1.67 -7.41 9.05
C LEU A 151 1.70 -7.18 10.56
N ALA A 152 0.64 -7.55 11.28
CA ALA A 152 0.56 -7.34 12.72
C ALA A 152 1.69 -8.07 13.46
N GLY A 153 2.44 -7.34 14.29
CA GLY A 153 3.54 -7.88 15.08
C GLY A 153 4.91 -7.84 14.39
N PHE A 154 4.97 -7.47 13.11
CA PHE A 154 6.23 -7.35 12.36
C PHE A 154 6.88 -5.96 12.48
N GLU A 155 6.23 -5.00 13.14
CA GLU A 155 6.73 -3.64 13.35
C GLU A 155 8.08 -3.64 14.07
N SER A 156 8.26 -4.51 15.06
CA SER A 156 9.51 -4.63 15.83
C SER A 156 10.47 -5.72 15.33
N LEU A 157 9.99 -6.70 14.54
CA LEU A 157 10.73 -7.93 14.23
C LEU A 157 12.08 -7.70 13.52
N THR A 158 12.15 -6.68 12.66
CA THR A 158 13.36 -6.34 11.88
C THR A 158 14.04 -5.07 12.36
N GLY A 159 13.75 -4.63 13.60
CA GLY A 159 14.25 -3.35 14.10
C GLY A 159 13.89 -2.19 13.16
N GLY A 160 14.89 -1.41 12.77
CA GLY A 160 14.71 -0.26 11.86
C GLY A 160 14.60 -0.60 10.38
N GLU A 161 14.71 -1.86 9.98
CA GLU A 161 14.75 -2.27 8.57
C GLU A 161 13.34 -2.58 8.03
N SER A 162 13.09 -2.23 6.78
CA SER A 162 11.89 -2.65 6.04
C SER A 162 11.84 -4.16 5.89
N CYS A 163 10.62 -4.71 5.81
CA CYS A 163 10.41 -6.15 5.82
C CYS A 163 9.37 -6.58 4.79
N LEU A 164 9.73 -7.59 4.00
CA LEU A 164 8.84 -8.33 3.11
C LEU A 164 8.49 -9.68 3.73
N ILE A 165 7.21 -10.03 3.67
CA ILE A 165 6.67 -11.26 4.24
C ILE A 165 5.85 -11.97 3.17
N GLY A 166 6.02 -13.29 3.05
CA GLY A 166 5.17 -14.07 2.16
C GLY A 166 3.74 -14.13 2.68
N HIS A 167 2.77 -13.77 1.84
CA HIS A 167 1.35 -13.91 2.17
C HIS A 167 0.48 -13.83 0.90
N THR A 168 -0.69 -14.47 0.92
CA THR A 168 -1.66 -14.46 -0.20
C THR A 168 -2.33 -13.11 -0.41
N LYS A 169 -2.62 -12.40 0.68
CA LYS A 169 -3.14 -11.03 0.69
C LYS A 169 -2.03 -10.00 0.50
N MET A 170 -2.31 -8.95 -0.29
CA MET A 170 -1.47 -7.76 -0.40
C MET A 170 -1.76 -6.76 0.72
N ALA A 171 -0.69 -6.32 1.39
CA ALA A 171 -0.72 -5.34 2.45
C ALA A 171 0.58 -4.53 2.43
N LEU A 172 0.50 -3.27 2.87
CA LEU A 172 1.64 -2.40 3.07
C LEU A 172 1.37 -1.48 4.26
N ARG A 173 2.38 -1.28 5.10
CA ARG A 173 2.32 -0.36 6.24
C ARG A 173 3.64 0.38 6.35
N SER A 174 3.60 1.70 6.27
CA SER A 174 4.69 2.52 6.76
C SER A 174 4.63 2.58 8.29
N VAL A 175 5.73 2.22 8.95
CA VAL A 175 5.86 2.16 10.41
C VAL A 175 6.56 3.44 10.87
N PRO A 176 5.94 4.23 11.78
CA PRO A 176 6.58 5.43 12.31
C PRO A 176 7.90 5.13 13.00
N VAL A 177 8.91 5.96 12.73
CA VAL A 177 10.26 5.87 13.32
C VAL A 177 10.64 7.19 13.99
N PRO A 178 11.61 7.21 14.93
CA PRO A 178 12.12 8.45 15.50
C PRO A 178 12.55 9.44 14.42
N SER A 179 12.34 10.72 14.69
CA SER A 179 12.54 11.79 13.71
C SER A 179 13.94 11.72 13.10
N GLY A 180 14.03 11.71 11.76
CA GLY A 180 15.31 11.75 11.02
C GLY A 180 15.83 10.41 10.58
N ARG A 181 15.08 9.35 10.86
CA ARG A 181 15.25 8.06 10.21
C ARG A 181 14.24 7.92 9.09
N THR A 182 14.62 7.21 8.03
CA THR A 182 13.70 6.81 6.98
C THR A 182 12.66 5.87 7.56
N PRO A 183 11.35 6.14 7.39
CA PRO A 183 10.31 5.23 7.84
C PRO A 183 10.45 3.83 7.26
N LYS A 184 10.09 2.86 8.08
CA LYS A 184 10.18 1.45 7.74
C LYS A 184 8.94 1.04 6.95
N ILE A 185 9.14 0.31 5.85
CA ILE A 185 8.04 -0.26 5.06
C ILE A 185 7.89 -1.75 5.41
N LEU A 186 6.70 -2.14 5.86
CA LEU A 186 6.27 -3.53 5.92
C LEU A 186 5.40 -3.83 4.71
N SER A 187 5.64 -4.92 4.00
CA SER A 187 4.77 -5.31 2.89
C SER A 187 4.69 -6.83 2.70
N THR A 188 3.58 -7.29 2.13
CA THR A 188 3.39 -8.68 1.71
C THR A 188 3.43 -8.83 0.20
N THR A 189 3.65 -10.06 -0.26
CA THR A 189 3.95 -10.33 -1.68
C THR A 189 2.73 -10.52 -2.58
N GLY A 190 1.64 -11.10 -2.09
CA GLY A 190 0.68 -11.83 -2.94
C GLY A 190 1.16 -13.25 -3.26
N ALA A 191 0.36 -14.03 -3.98
CA ALA A 191 0.66 -15.43 -4.28
C ALA A 191 0.59 -15.78 -5.77
N CYS A 192 1.41 -16.74 -6.21
CA CYS A 192 1.37 -17.32 -7.55
C CYS A 192 0.47 -18.56 -7.64
N THR A 193 -0.04 -19.04 -6.52
CA THR A 193 -0.99 -20.16 -6.44
C THR A 193 -2.43 -19.67 -6.43
N VAL A 194 -3.35 -20.49 -6.95
CA VAL A 194 -4.80 -20.20 -6.93
C VAL A 194 -5.33 -20.15 -5.49
N PRO A 195 -6.49 -19.50 -5.22
CA PRO A 195 -7.11 -19.54 -3.90
C PRO A 195 -7.42 -20.98 -3.46
N ASN A 196 -6.99 -21.36 -2.26
CA ASN A 196 -7.29 -22.68 -1.67
C ASN A 196 -7.56 -22.51 -0.17
N PHE A 197 -8.82 -22.35 0.21
CA PHE A 197 -9.22 -22.04 1.58
C PHE A 197 -10.31 -23.00 2.06
N THR A 198 -10.42 -23.14 3.39
CA THR A 198 -11.50 -23.90 4.02
C THR A 198 -12.84 -23.18 3.84
N ASP A 199 -13.94 -23.92 3.90
CA ASP A 199 -15.33 -23.46 4.01
C ASP A 199 -15.69 -22.81 5.38
N THR A 200 -14.73 -22.17 6.03
CA THR A 200 -14.94 -21.41 7.27
C THR A 200 -15.06 -19.92 6.98
N LYS A 201 -15.59 -19.13 7.93
CA LYS A 201 -15.58 -17.66 7.84
C LYS A 201 -14.19 -17.09 7.54
N ALA A 202 -13.15 -17.63 8.19
CA ALA A 202 -11.77 -17.19 7.98
C ALA A 202 -11.27 -17.54 6.58
N GLY A 203 -11.63 -18.73 6.07
CA GLY A 203 -11.29 -19.15 4.72
C GLY A 203 -12.02 -18.36 3.63
N ALA A 204 -13.31 -18.06 3.80
CA ALA A 204 -14.07 -17.21 2.88
C ALA A 204 -13.50 -15.78 2.79
N ILE A 205 -13.14 -15.18 3.93
CA ILE A 205 -12.47 -13.87 3.98
C ILE A 205 -11.07 -13.95 3.33
N GLY A 206 -10.31 -15.02 3.60
CA GLY A 206 -9.01 -15.27 3.00
C GLY A 206 -9.08 -15.37 1.47
N ALA A 207 -10.06 -16.13 0.96
CA ALA A 207 -10.30 -16.28 -0.48
C ALA A 207 -10.68 -14.95 -1.14
N PHE A 208 -11.54 -14.14 -0.51
CA PHE A 208 -11.93 -12.83 -1.02
C PHE A 208 -10.72 -11.88 -1.16
N HIS A 209 -9.83 -11.89 -0.18
CA HIS A 209 -8.60 -11.09 -0.15
C HIS A 209 -7.38 -11.80 -0.74
N HIS A 210 -7.55 -12.91 -1.47
CA HIS A 210 -6.45 -13.57 -2.17
C HIS A 210 -6.04 -12.75 -3.39
N TYR A 211 -4.78 -12.37 -3.45
CA TYR A 211 -4.21 -11.62 -4.57
C TYR A 211 -3.27 -12.52 -5.36
N LEU A 212 -3.61 -12.76 -6.62
CA LEU A 212 -2.72 -13.32 -7.62
C LEU A 212 -1.69 -12.25 -7.98
N GLY A 213 -0.43 -12.44 -7.56
CA GLY A 213 0.52 -11.35 -7.65
C GLY A 213 1.91 -11.63 -7.09
N ALA A 214 2.71 -10.57 -7.09
CA ALA A 214 4.07 -10.55 -6.59
C ALA A 214 4.44 -9.11 -6.17
N VAL A 215 5.64 -8.94 -5.63
CA VAL A 215 6.27 -7.63 -5.41
C VAL A 215 7.57 -7.59 -6.21
N VAL A 216 7.75 -6.52 -6.98
CA VAL A 216 9.06 -6.17 -7.53
C VAL A 216 9.86 -5.45 -6.46
N VAL A 217 11.09 -5.92 -6.23
CA VAL A 217 12.08 -5.25 -5.40
C VAL A 217 13.22 -4.83 -6.28
N GLU A 218 13.60 -3.56 -6.19
CA GLU A 218 14.80 -3.06 -6.85
C GLU A 218 15.75 -2.49 -5.81
N LEU A 219 16.97 -3.04 -5.77
CA LEU A 219 18.02 -2.68 -4.82
C LEU A 219 18.96 -1.68 -5.48
N ASP A 220 19.01 -0.48 -4.90
CA ASP A 220 19.77 0.64 -5.43
C ASP A 220 20.66 1.27 -4.36
N GLY A 221 21.81 0.65 -4.13
CA GLY A 221 22.75 1.05 -3.07
C GLY A 221 22.10 0.92 -1.69
N SER A 222 21.94 2.03 -0.98
CA SER A 222 21.21 2.09 0.28
C SER A 222 19.69 2.14 0.10
N ARG A 223 19.20 2.51 -1.09
CA ARG A 223 17.78 2.61 -1.40
C ARG A 223 17.22 1.27 -1.84
N PHE A 224 15.90 1.14 -1.72
CA PHE A 224 15.17 0.07 -2.35
C PHE A 224 13.82 0.59 -2.85
N HIS A 225 13.33 0.05 -3.96
CA HIS A 225 12.00 0.38 -4.48
C HIS A 225 11.13 -0.87 -4.46
N LEU A 226 9.88 -0.71 -4.02
CA LEU A 226 8.88 -1.77 -3.99
C LEU A 226 7.73 -1.40 -4.91
N ARG A 227 7.26 -2.36 -5.72
CA ARG A 227 6.03 -2.20 -6.51
C ARG A 227 5.18 -3.45 -6.39
N GLN A 228 3.91 -3.26 -6.04
CA GLN A 228 2.93 -4.34 -5.99
C GLN A 228 2.52 -4.72 -7.42
N LEU A 229 2.57 -6.01 -7.74
CA LEU A 229 2.05 -6.57 -8.97
C LEU A 229 0.74 -7.30 -8.69
N ASN A 230 -0.34 -6.77 -9.24
CA ASN A 230 -1.66 -7.37 -9.14
C ASN A 230 -2.07 -7.86 -10.52
N ALA A 231 -2.20 -9.17 -10.66
CA ALA A 231 -2.53 -9.79 -11.92
C ALA A 231 -4.04 -9.94 -12.11
N ASP A 232 -4.43 -9.91 -13.38
CA ASP A 232 -5.76 -10.30 -13.79
C ASP A 232 -6.07 -11.74 -13.33
N ARG A 233 -7.28 -11.95 -12.81
CA ARG A 233 -7.64 -13.20 -12.14
C ARG A 233 -7.84 -14.37 -13.11
N GLU A 234 -8.14 -14.08 -14.37
CA GLU A 234 -8.47 -15.10 -15.37
C GLU A 234 -7.23 -15.41 -16.22
N THR A 235 -6.55 -14.37 -16.69
CA THR A 235 -5.42 -14.48 -17.62
C THR A 235 -4.07 -14.56 -16.91
N GLY A 236 -3.95 -13.97 -15.72
CA GLY A 236 -2.69 -13.82 -15.00
C GLY A 236 -1.77 -12.72 -15.57
N GLU A 237 -2.25 -11.92 -16.51
CA GLU A 237 -1.52 -10.79 -17.06
C GLU A 237 -1.44 -9.64 -16.05
N PHE A 238 -0.35 -8.86 -16.09
CA PHE A 238 -0.20 -7.69 -15.21
C PHE A 238 0.63 -6.60 -15.86
N ILE A 239 0.46 -5.37 -15.37
CA ILE A 239 1.25 -4.21 -15.77
C ILE A 239 2.22 -3.86 -14.65
N ASP A 240 3.49 -3.67 -14.99
CA ASP A 240 4.46 -2.93 -14.16
C ASP A 240 4.97 -1.74 -14.98
N LEU A 241 4.72 -0.54 -14.49
CA LEU A 241 5.10 0.70 -15.14
C LEU A 241 4.57 0.81 -16.59
N ALA A 242 5.47 0.84 -17.57
CA ALA A 242 5.14 0.99 -19.00
C ALA A 242 5.03 -0.36 -19.74
N THR A 243 5.08 -1.49 -19.03
CA THR A 243 5.17 -2.82 -19.63
C THR A 243 4.02 -3.72 -19.15
N LEU A 244 3.33 -4.32 -20.12
CA LEU A 244 2.36 -5.39 -19.93
C LEU A 244 3.08 -6.74 -20.07
N TYR A 245 2.93 -7.60 -19.06
CA TYR A 245 3.48 -8.94 -19.02
C TYR A 245 2.36 -9.96 -19.21
N THR A 246 2.53 -10.83 -20.21
CA THR A 246 1.60 -11.92 -20.49
C THR A 246 2.33 -13.26 -20.51
N SER A 247 1.57 -14.36 -20.57
CA SER A 247 2.14 -15.70 -20.73
C SER A 247 2.95 -15.86 -22.03
N ALA A 248 2.65 -15.04 -23.06
CA ALA A 248 3.28 -15.11 -24.37
C ALA A 248 4.50 -14.17 -24.52
N GLY A 249 4.64 -13.14 -23.66
CA GLY A 249 5.74 -12.20 -23.78
C GLY A 249 5.47 -10.83 -23.14
N VAL A 250 6.26 -9.84 -23.55
CA VAL A 250 6.14 -8.45 -23.09
C VAL A 250 5.52 -7.58 -24.18
N ARG A 251 4.69 -6.63 -23.79
CA ARG A 251 4.09 -5.61 -24.66
C ARG A 251 4.18 -4.25 -23.99
N LYS A 252 4.11 -3.18 -24.77
CA LYS A 252 3.96 -1.83 -24.21
C LYS A 252 2.59 -1.75 -23.52
N ALA A 253 2.56 -1.28 -22.27
CA ALA A 253 1.31 -1.06 -21.55
C ALA A 253 0.54 0.10 -22.18
N PRO A 254 -0.80 0.05 -22.20
CA PRO A 254 -1.60 1.24 -22.48
C PRO A 254 -1.36 2.34 -21.43
N PRO A 255 -1.64 3.61 -21.76
CA PRO A 255 -1.65 4.72 -20.80
C PRO A 255 -2.38 4.35 -19.50
N ALA A 256 -1.76 4.66 -18.35
CA ALA A 256 -2.40 4.46 -17.05
C ALA A 256 -3.73 5.25 -16.98
N LEU A 257 -4.73 4.70 -16.27
CA LEU A 257 -6.00 5.39 -16.06
C LEU A 257 -5.79 6.68 -15.28
N GLY A 258 -4.88 6.66 -14.29
CA GLY A 258 -4.43 7.88 -13.65
C GLY A 258 -3.26 7.69 -12.70
N LEU A 259 -2.75 8.82 -12.24
CA LEU A 259 -1.80 8.93 -11.14
C LEU A 259 -2.46 9.72 -10.01
N VAL A 260 -2.70 9.06 -8.88
CA VAL A 260 -3.16 9.71 -7.66
C VAL A 260 -1.93 10.13 -6.87
N MET A 261 -1.72 11.44 -6.77
CA MET A 261 -0.53 11.99 -6.12
C MET A 261 -0.71 11.98 -4.60
N GLY A 262 0.42 11.92 -3.90
CA GLY A 262 0.44 12.22 -2.48
C GLY A 262 0.13 13.70 -2.27
N ASP A 263 -0.24 14.06 -1.04
CA ASP A 263 -0.60 15.43 -0.67
C ASP A 263 0.49 16.40 -1.13
N THR A 264 0.11 17.27 -2.08
CA THR A 264 1.07 17.90 -3.00
C THR A 264 1.71 19.11 -2.39
N HIS A 265 0.93 19.95 -1.71
CA HIS A 265 1.41 21.13 -1.00
C HIS A 265 2.30 21.99 -1.88
N ALA A 266 1.73 22.59 -2.94
CA ALA A 266 2.48 23.22 -4.02
C ALA A 266 3.58 24.18 -3.54
N ARG A 267 3.33 24.95 -2.48
CA ARG A 267 4.31 25.87 -1.88
C ARG A 267 5.53 25.16 -1.31
N PHE A 268 5.32 23.99 -0.69
CA PHE A 268 6.37 23.19 -0.07
C PHE A 268 6.65 21.89 -0.84
N ALA A 269 6.29 21.82 -2.11
CA ALA A 269 6.57 20.65 -2.94
C ALA A 269 8.08 20.41 -3.00
N CYS A 270 8.51 19.19 -2.71
CA CYS A 270 9.92 18.83 -2.70
C CYS A 270 10.45 18.80 -4.15
N PRO A 271 11.47 19.59 -4.50
CA PRO A 271 11.98 19.63 -5.88
C PRO A 271 12.48 18.27 -6.39
N ALA A 272 13.00 17.42 -5.50
CA ALA A 272 13.44 16.07 -5.88
C ALA A 272 12.24 15.17 -6.24
N VAL A 273 11.12 15.30 -5.53
CA VAL A 273 9.88 14.57 -5.81
C VAL A 273 9.24 15.10 -7.09
N ASP A 274 9.18 16.42 -7.26
CA ASP A 274 8.65 17.04 -8.47
C ASP A 274 9.41 16.59 -9.73
N ARG A 275 10.76 16.53 -9.67
CA ARG A 275 11.57 15.97 -10.75
C ARG A 275 11.32 14.47 -10.98
N ALA A 276 11.21 13.68 -9.91
CA ALA A 276 10.91 12.25 -10.03
C ALA A 276 9.52 12.00 -10.65
N THR A 277 8.58 12.91 -10.44
CA THR A 277 7.20 12.78 -10.93
C THR A 277 7.02 13.33 -12.34
N PHE A 278 7.49 14.55 -12.61
CA PHE A 278 7.22 15.30 -13.86
C PHE A 278 8.43 15.53 -14.76
N GLY A 279 9.64 15.17 -14.30
CA GLY A 279 10.86 15.27 -15.09
C GLY A 279 10.95 14.20 -16.19
N PRO A 280 11.95 14.31 -17.09
CA PRO A 280 12.23 13.27 -18.08
C PRO A 280 12.45 11.90 -17.42
N ALA A 281 11.86 10.84 -17.99
CA ALA A 281 11.83 9.51 -17.39
C ALA A 281 11.21 9.43 -15.98
N GLY A 282 10.51 10.48 -15.56
CA GLY A 282 9.73 10.53 -14.33
C GLY A 282 8.45 9.71 -14.41
N ILE A 283 7.72 9.62 -13.30
CA ILE A 283 6.51 8.79 -13.17
C ILE A 283 5.48 9.13 -14.26
N VAL A 284 5.19 10.40 -14.49
CA VAL A 284 4.20 10.83 -15.49
C VAL A 284 4.65 10.52 -16.92
N ASP A 285 5.94 10.66 -17.22
CA ASP A 285 6.51 10.35 -18.53
C ASP A 285 6.45 8.84 -18.82
N VAL A 286 6.80 8.01 -17.83
CA VAL A 286 6.80 6.55 -17.96
C VAL A 286 5.39 5.96 -18.03
N LEU A 287 4.48 6.39 -17.15
CA LEU A 287 3.13 5.83 -17.06
C LEU A 287 2.17 6.41 -18.10
N ASN A 288 2.47 7.61 -18.60
CA ASN A 288 1.61 8.41 -19.45
C ASN A 288 0.14 8.41 -18.96
N PRO A 289 -0.15 8.86 -17.74
CA PRO A 289 -1.50 8.75 -17.17
C PRO A 289 -2.50 9.64 -17.93
N ARG A 290 -3.73 9.17 -18.08
CA ARG A 290 -4.84 9.96 -18.66
C ARG A 290 -5.30 11.05 -17.71
N THR A 291 -5.35 10.74 -16.41
CA THR A 291 -5.81 11.64 -15.35
C THR A 291 -4.77 11.82 -14.26
N LEU A 292 -4.50 13.05 -13.87
CA LEU A 292 -3.70 13.43 -12.70
C LEU A 292 -4.66 13.81 -11.56
N VAL A 293 -4.63 13.08 -10.45
CA VAL A 293 -5.51 13.32 -9.30
C VAL A 293 -4.70 13.93 -8.15
N TRP A 294 -5.06 15.15 -7.76
CA TRP A 294 -4.31 16.00 -6.85
C TRP A 294 -5.00 16.09 -5.49
N HIS A 295 -4.26 15.77 -4.43
CA HIS A 295 -4.67 16.00 -3.05
C HIS A 295 -3.86 17.14 -2.43
N ASP A 296 -4.50 17.94 -1.57
CA ASP A 296 -3.89 19.06 -0.82
C ASP A 296 -2.95 19.93 -1.68
N ILE A 297 -3.43 20.36 -2.86
CA ILE A 297 -2.62 21.20 -3.75
C ILE A 297 -2.36 22.58 -3.16
N LEU A 298 -3.40 23.21 -2.60
CA LEU A 298 -3.30 24.45 -1.87
C LEU A 298 -2.75 24.13 -0.48
N ASP A 299 -1.63 24.73 -0.09
CA ASP A 299 -1.13 24.58 1.29
C ASP A 299 -2.01 25.31 2.30
N GLY A 300 -2.60 26.44 1.88
CA GLY A 300 -3.29 27.37 2.77
C GLY A 300 -2.36 27.89 3.85
N TYR A 301 -1.04 27.93 3.61
CA TYR A 301 -0.03 28.27 4.61
C TYR A 301 -0.19 29.72 5.06
N SER A 302 -0.46 30.64 4.12
CA SER A 302 -0.75 32.05 4.40
C SER A 302 -1.89 32.21 5.41
N VAL A 303 -2.91 31.35 5.36
CA VAL A 303 -4.14 31.45 6.16
C VAL A 303 -4.41 30.23 7.06
N ASN A 304 -3.36 29.46 7.38
CA ASN A 304 -3.55 28.18 8.06
C ASN A 304 -4.19 28.39 9.44
N PRO A 305 -5.37 27.79 9.72
CA PRO A 305 -6.07 27.97 10.98
C PRO A 305 -5.28 27.45 12.19
N HIS A 306 -4.33 26.53 11.99
CA HIS A 306 -3.45 26.03 13.04
C HIS A 306 -2.35 27.03 13.45
N HIS A 307 -2.11 28.08 12.66
CA HIS A 307 -1.14 29.13 12.98
C HIS A 307 -1.80 30.36 13.62
N HIS A 308 -3.13 30.35 13.75
CA HIS A 308 -3.88 31.49 14.28
C HIS A 308 -3.51 31.77 15.74
N GLY A 309 -3.19 33.03 16.04
CA GLY A 309 -2.80 33.47 17.39
C GLY A 309 -1.32 33.28 17.73
N ASP A 310 -0.51 32.70 16.86
CA ASP A 310 0.95 32.61 17.06
C ASP A 310 1.67 33.82 16.42
N PRO A 311 2.15 34.79 17.22
CA PRO A 311 2.80 35.99 16.69
C PRO A 311 4.17 35.70 16.07
N PHE A 312 4.85 34.62 16.46
CA PHE A 312 6.17 34.28 15.94
C PHE A 312 6.06 33.66 14.55
N ILE A 313 5.08 32.77 14.34
CA ILE A 313 4.77 32.25 13.01
C ILE A 313 4.29 33.40 12.10
N ALA A 314 3.44 34.30 12.59
CA ALA A 314 2.99 35.46 11.83
C ALA A 314 4.17 36.37 11.40
N ALA A 315 5.09 36.67 12.33
CA ALA A 315 6.29 37.44 12.03
C ALA A 315 7.20 36.72 11.01
N ALA A 316 7.38 35.41 11.13
CA ALA A 316 8.16 34.60 10.18
C ALA A 316 7.56 34.64 8.77
N LYS A 317 6.25 34.40 8.64
CA LYS A 317 5.53 34.51 7.37
C LYS A 317 5.67 35.89 6.73
N SER A 318 5.54 36.95 7.53
CA SER A 318 5.67 38.32 7.05
C SER A 318 7.07 38.60 6.50
N ARG A 319 8.12 38.23 7.23
CA ARG A 319 9.53 38.38 6.81
C ARG A 319 9.87 37.57 5.57
N ALA A 320 9.29 36.37 5.44
CA ALA A 320 9.51 35.48 4.30
C ALA A 320 8.61 35.79 3.08
N GLY A 321 7.71 36.78 3.17
CA GLY A 321 6.77 37.08 2.09
C GLY A 321 5.70 36.00 1.87
N LEU A 322 5.45 35.13 2.85
CA LEU A 322 4.50 34.00 2.76
C LEU A 322 3.10 34.34 3.27
N GLY A 323 2.82 35.62 3.52
CA GLY A 323 1.52 36.10 4.02
C GLY A 323 0.54 36.57 2.94
N ASP A 324 0.90 36.52 1.66
CA ASP A 324 0.02 36.90 0.55
C ASP A 324 -0.83 35.70 0.10
N VAL A 325 -2.14 35.79 0.32
CA VAL A 325 -3.10 34.71 0.04
C VAL A 325 -3.37 34.58 -1.45
N ARG A 326 -3.50 35.70 -2.17
CA ARG A 326 -3.74 35.70 -3.62
C ARG A 326 -2.56 35.05 -4.34
N ALA A 327 -1.34 35.45 -3.97
CA ALA A 327 -0.12 34.91 -4.57
C ALA A 327 0.01 33.39 -4.34
N GLU A 328 -0.44 32.88 -3.19
CA GLU A 328 -0.47 31.44 -2.90
C GLU A 328 -1.47 30.68 -3.79
N VAL A 329 -2.69 31.20 -3.90
CA VAL A 329 -3.74 30.63 -4.73
C VAL A 329 -3.29 30.60 -6.20
N GLU A 330 -2.77 31.70 -6.72
CA GLU A 330 -2.22 31.77 -8.08
C GLU A 330 -1.06 30.80 -8.29
N HIS A 331 -0.16 30.67 -7.31
CA HIS A 331 0.94 29.71 -7.39
C HIS A 331 0.42 28.27 -7.48
N ALA A 332 -0.53 27.88 -6.63
CA ALA A 332 -1.10 26.53 -6.64
C ALA A 332 -1.83 26.21 -7.95
N VAL A 333 -2.60 27.15 -8.51
CA VAL A 333 -3.28 26.95 -9.79
C VAL A 333 -2.28 26.84 -10.95
N ARG A 334 -1.30 27.74 -11.02
CA ARG A 334 -0.22 27.68 -12.05
C ARG A 334 0.54 26.36 -11.97
N PHE A 335 0.87 25.90 -10.75
CA PHE A 335 1.58 24.64 -10.53
C PHE A 335 0.88 23.45 -11.22
N VAL A 336 -0.44 23.37 -11.11
CA VAL A 336 -1.25 22.33 -11.76
C VAL A 336 -1.36 22.56 -13.26
N ALA A 337 -1.62 23.80 -13.69
CA ALA A 337 -1.76 24.15 -15.10
C ALA A 337 -0.52 23.73 -15.91
N ASP A 338 0.67 24.08 -15.42
CA ASP A 338 1.98 23.77 -16.04
C ASP A 338 2.25 22.26 -16.18
N ARG A 339 1.62 21.44 -15.31
CA ARG A 339 1.78 19.99 -15.23
C ARG A 339 0.68 19.21 -15.92
N THR A 340 -0.44 19.86 -16.25
CA THR A 340 -1.59 19.20 -16.89
C THR A 340 -1.25 18.74 -18.32
N ARG A 341 -0.47 19.51 -19.10
CA ARG A 341 0.18 19.11 -20.38
C ARG A 341 -0.65 18.16 -21.27
N GLY A 342 -1.88 18.55 -21.62
CA GLY A 342 -2.79 17.78 -22.50
C GLY A 342 -3.52 16.60 -21.83
N ARG A 343 -3.39 16.43 -20.52
CA ARG A 343 -4.11 15.45 -19.69
C ARG A 343 -5.27 16.13 -18.98
N GLN A 344 -6.06 15.36 -18.24
CA GLN A 344 -7.01 15.91 -17.28
C GLN A 344 -6.36 15.98 -15.90
N SER A 345 -6.44 17.14 -15.25
CA SER A 345 -6.14 17.29 -13.82
C SER A 345 -7.44 17.35 -13.03
N VAL A 346 -7.52 16.58 -11.95
CA VAL A 346 -8.64 16.57 -11.02
C VAL A 346 -8.15 16.96 -9.64
N LEU A 347 -8.70 18.04 -9.08
CA LEU A 347 -8.42 18.49 -7.72
C LEU A 347 -9.46 17.90 -6.77
N VAL A 348 -9.01 17.13 -5.79
CA VAL A 348 -9.88 16.48 -4.81
C VAL A 348 -10.23 17.45 -3.67
N ASP A 349 -11.50 17.47 -3.25
CA ASP A 349 -11.94 18.21 -2.06
C ASP A 349 -11.14 17.78 -0.82
N SER A 350 -10.58 18.75 -0.11
CA SER A 350 -9.61 18.51 0.95
C SER A 350 -9.74 19.53 2.08
N ASN A 351 -9.16 19.21 3.24
CA ASN A 351 -9.20 20.13 4.39
C ASN A 351 -8.44 21.44 4.12
N HIS A 352 -7.41 21.42 3.27
CA HIS A 352 -6.67 22.63 2.94
C HIS A 352 -7.45 23.57 2.00
N GLY A 353 -8.26 23.03 1.09
CA GLY A 353 -9.18 23.86 0.27
C GLY A 353 -10.16 24.67 1.13
N ASP A 354 -10.70 24.06 2.20
CA ASP A 354 -11.62 24.71 3.15
C ASP A 354 -10.96 25.85 3.95
N PHE A 355 -9.62 25.91 4.05
CA PHE A 355 -8.94 26.98 4.78
C PHE A 355 -9.25 28.36 4.21
N LEU A 356 -9.41 28.49 2.90
CA LEU A 356 -9.74 29.77 2.28
C LEU A 356 -11.13 30.26 2.70
N ALA A 357 -12.13 29.37 2.69
CA ALA A 357 -13.48 29.71 3.15
C ALA A 357 -13.52 29.96 4.67
N ARG A 358 -12.71 29.25 5.46
CA ARG A 358 -12.59 29.51 6.91
C ARG A 358 -11.95 30.86 7.19
N TRP A 359 -10.90 31.23 6.46
CA TRP A 359 -10.23 32.53 6.57
C TRP A 359 -11.21 33.67 6.33
N VAL A 360 -12.02 33.60 5.27
CA VAL A 360 -13.07 34.59 4.96
C VAL A 360 -14.14 34.68 6.07
N ARG A 361 -14.42 33.58 6.78
CA ARG A 361 -15.43 33.60 7.86
C ARG A 361 -14.91 34.10 9.21
N SER A 362 -13.60 33.98 9.45
CA SER A 362 -13.02 34.14 10.79
C SER A 362 -12.04 35.30 10.92
N THR A 363 -11.76 36.02 9.82
CA THR A 363 -10.77 37.11 9.80
C THR A 363 -11.45 38.47 9.62
N ASP A 364 -11.02 39.47 10.38
CA ASP A 364 -11.35 40.86 10.09
C ASP A 364 -10.33 41.43 9.10
N TRP A 365 -10.74 41.60 7.85
CA TRP A 365 -9.89 42.12 6.77
C TRP A 365 -9.30 43.50 7.07
N ARG A 366 -9.91 44.29 7.98
CA ARG A 366 -9.39 45.61 8.37
C ARG A 366 -8.05 45.52 9.09
N HIS A 367 -7.77 44.36 9.70
CA HIS A 367 -6.51 44.07 10.38
C HIS A 367 -5.50 43.34 9.46
N ASP A 368 -5.90 42.95 8.25
CA ASP A 368 -5.05 42.33 7.23
C ASP A 368 -5.18 43.10 5.90
N THR A 369 -4.71 44.34 5.90
CA THR A 369 -4.83 45.25 4.76
C THR A 369 -4.09 44.76 3.52
N ARG A 370 -3.08 43.89 3.68
CA ARG A 370 -2.38 43.24 2.56
C ARG A 370 -3.34 42.37 1.74
N ASN A 371 -4.17 41.58 2.41
CA ASN A 371 -5.06 40.64 1.75
C ASN A 371 -6.49 41.15 1.61
N ALA A 372 -6.79 42.36 2.10
CA ALA A 372 -8.14 42.93 2.15
C ALA A 372 -8.87 42.91 0.80
N ALA A 373 -8.21 43.27 -0.31
CA ALA A 373 -8.83 43.25 -1.63
C ALA A 373 -9.25 41.83 -2.04
N PHE A 374 -8.33 40.87 -1.96
CA PHE A 374 -8.60 39.46 -2.30
C PHE A 374 -9.63 38.83 -1.36
N TYR A 375 -9.61 39.19 -0.08
CA TYR A 375 -10.63 38.84 0.90
C TYR A 375 -12.00 39.31 0.43
N LEU A 376 -12.15 40.62 0.13
CA LEU A 376 -13.44 41.22 -0.22
C LEU A 376 -13.98 40.66 -1.53
N GLU A 377 -13.11 40.43 -2.52
CA GLU A 377 -13.48 39.75 -3.76
C GLU A 377 -14.03 38.35 -3.50
N THR A 378 -13.33 37.56 -2.68
CA THR A 378 -13.75 36.21 -2.32
C THR A 378 -15.05 36.24 -1.52
N ALA A 379 -15.16 37.10 -0.50
CA ALA A 379 -16.34 37.25 0.33
C ALA A 379 -17.59 37.64 -0.48
N ARG A 380 -17.43 38.57 -1.43
CA ARG A 380 -18.50 38.98 -2.35
C ARG A 380 -19.03 37.79 -3.14
N VAL A 381 -18.16 36.98 -3.72
CA VAL A 381 -18.55 35.79 -4.50
C VAL A 381 -19.28 34.78 -3.62
N LEU A 382 -18.77 34.50 -2.41
CA LEU A 382 -19.43 33.58 -1.48
C LEU A 382 -20.83 34.08 -1.11
N LEU A 383 -20.97 35.37 -0.82
CA LEU A 383 -22.26 35.99 -0.47
C LEU A 383 -23.25 35.97 -1.65
N GLU A 384 -22.82 36.38 -2.85
CA GLU A 384 -23.67 36.41 -4.05
C GLU A 384 -24.11 35.01 -4.48
N SER A 385 -23.29 33.98 -4.24
CA SER A 385 -23.63 32.59 -4.53
C SER A 385 -24.50 31.92 -3.45
N ALA A 386 -24.67 32.56 -2.29
CA ALA A 386 -25.35 31.95 -1.17
C ALA A 386 -26.86 31.84 -1.45
N THR A 387 -27.39 30.63 -1.33
CA THR A 387 -28.80 30.33 -1.59
C THR A 387 -29.34 29.26 -0.65
N MET A 388 -30.66 29.23 -0.50
CA MET A 388 -31.35 28.15 0.21
C MET A 388 -31.76 27.06 -0.78
N THR A 389 -31.29 25.85 -0.55
CA THR A 389 -31.71 24.64 -1.26
C THR A 389 -32.63 23.80 -0.36
N GLY A 390 -33.17 22.71 -0.90
CA GLY A 390 -33.86 21.70 -0.08
C GLY A 390 -32.96 21.04 0.97
N GLY A 391 -31.63 21.14 0.82
CA GLY A 391 -30.63 20.63 1.76
C GLY A 391 -30.13 21.66 2.78
N GLY A 392 -30.61 22.91 2.72
CA GLY A 392 -30.18 24.01 3.59
C GLY A 392 -29.41 25.09 2.84
N ALA A 393 -28.63 25.89 3.58
CA ALA A 393 -27.82 26.95 2.98
C ALA A 393 -26.60 26.38 2.28
N GLU A 394 -26.40 26.77 1.02
CA GLU A 394 -25.25 26.40 0.19
C GLU A 394 -24.65 27.66 -0.44
N TYR A 395 -23.36 27.61 -0.75
CA TYR A 395 -22.61 28.67 -1.43
C TYR A 395 -21.42 28.05 -2.19
N ALA A 396 -20.83 28.81 -3.10
CA ALA A 396 -19.72 28.36 -3.93
C ALA A 396 -18.50 27.94 -3.10
N ASP A 397 -17.74 26.95 -3.58
CA ASP A 397 -16.45 26.61 -3.01
C ASP A 397 -15.41 27.67 -3.41
N ALA A 398 -14.80 28.33 -2.42
CA ALA A 398 -13.86 29.42 -2.65
C ALA A 398 -12.65 28.99 -3.48
N TRP A 399 -12.10 27.79 -3.21
CA TRP A 399 -10.94 27.28 -3.92
C TRP A 399 -11.30 26.93 -5.36
N ALA A 400 -12.40 26.21 -5.57
CA ALA A 400 -12.88 25.84 -6.91
C ALA A 400 -13.22 27.06 -7.77
N TYR A 401 -13.80 28.11 -7.17
CA TYR A 401 -14.03 29.37 -7.86
C TYR A 401 -12.72 29.97 -8.39
N TRP A 402 -11.71 30.14 -7.54
CA TRP A 402 -10.44 30.72 -7.96
C TRP A 402 -9.67 29.85 -8.96
N VAL A 403 -9.73 28.52 -8.82
CA VAL A 403 -9.20 27.61 -9.84
C VAL A 403 -9.87 27.88 -11.19
N ALA A 404 -11.19 28.03 -11.24
CA ALA A 404 -11.90 28.32 -12.49
C ALA A 404 -11.48 29.66 -13.12
N GLN A 405 -11.21 30.69 -12.29
CA GLN A 405 -10.76 32.00 -12.79
C GLN A 405 -9.31 31.98 -13.31
N LEU A 406 -8.44 31.17 -12.70
CA LEU A 406 -6.99 31.27 -12.89
C LEU A 406 -6.39 30.17 -13.77
N ARG A 407 -7.12 29.08 -14.03
CA ARG A 407 -6.60 27.90 -14.77
C ARG A 407 -6.30 28.14 -16.26
N GLY A 408 -6.80 29.23 -16.84
CA GLY A 408 -6.75 29.46 -18.29
C GLY A 408 -7.33 28.26 -19.06
N ASP A 409 -6.65 27.85 -20.13
CA ASP A 409 -7.09 26.73 -20.98
C ASP A 409 -6.71 25.33 -20.43
N ALA A 410 -6.00 25.26 -19.30
CA ALA A 410 -5.59 23.97 -18.73
C ALA A 410 -6.82 23.15 -18.31
N ASN A 411 -6.86 21.85 -18.65
CA ASN A 411 -7.98 20.96 -18.32
C ASN A 411 -7.98 20.54 -16.84
N ILE A 412 -8.49 21.41 -15.97
CA ILE A 412 -8.55 21.23 -14.51
C ILE A 412 -10.01 21.14 -14.05
N ARG A 413 -10.38 20.06 -13.36
CA ARG A 413 -11.69 19.88 -12.71
C ARG A 413 -11.52 19.86 -11.19
N CYS A 414 -12.26 20.68 -10.46
CA CYS A 414 -12.39 20.53 -9.02
C CYS A 414 -13.56 19.61 -8.72
N LEU A 415 -13.37 18.62 -7.87
CA LEU A 415 -14.47 17.82 -7.34
C LEU A 415 -15.18 18.60 -6.25
N GLY A 416 -16.51 18.56 -6.26
CA GLY A 416 -17.33 19.04 -5.17
C GLY A 416 -17.22 18.16 -3.93
N ARG A 417 -17.73 18.67 -2.80
CA ARG A 417 -17.80 17.91 -1.56
C ARG A 417 -18.62 16.64 -1.76
N ASN A 418 -18.05 15.50 -1.37
CA ASN A 418 -18.62 14.15 -1.52
C ASN A 418 -18.84 13.71 -2.98
N GLU A 419 -18.31 14.42 -3.98
CA GLU A 419 -18.39 13.99 -5.36
C GLU A 419 -17.50 12.77 -5.59
N SER A 420 -18.08 11.72 -6.19
CA SER A 420 -17.36 10.49 -6.51
C SER A 420 -16.55 10.66 -7.80
N LEU A 421 -15.33 10.14 -7.79
CA LEU A 421 -14.55 9.93 -9.01
C LEU A 421 -14.00 8.51 -9.00
N VAL A 422 -14.33 7.71 -10.00
CA VAL A 422 -13.86 6.34 -10.12
C VAL A 422 -12.88 6.19 -11.27
N LEU A 423 -11.71 5.62 -10.99
CA LEU A 423 -10.74 5.19 -12.01
C LEU A 423 -10.62 3.66 -11.98
N GLY A 424 -11.04 3.00 -13.06
CA GLY A 424 -11.19 1.56 -13.09
C GLY A 424 -12.28 1.13 -12.11
N GLU A 425 -11.88 0.49 -11.01
CA GLU A 425 -12.79 0.08 -9.93
C GLU A 425 -12.55 0.87 -8.62
N SER A 426 -11.64 1.84 -8.63
CA SER A 426 -11.23 2.54 -7.41
C SER A 426 -11.86 3.92 -7.32
N GLU A 427 -12.51 4.20 -6.18
CA GLU A 427 -12.88 5.55 -5.77
C GLU A 427 -11.62 6.35 -5.43
N VAL A 428 -11.45 7.50 -6.07
CA VAL A 428 -10.29 8.39 -5.95
C VAL A 428 -10.68 9.83 -5.61
N GLY A 429 -11.97 10.13 -5.44
CA GLY A 429 -12.50 11.44 -5.05
C GLY A 429 -12.44 11.70 -3.53
N MET A 430 -11.91 10.76 -2.74
CA MET A 430 -11.82 10.91 -1.28
C MET A 430 -10.42 11.36 -0.86
N HIS A 431 -10.29 12.57 -0.32
CA HIS A 431 -9.00 12.98 0.27
C HIS A 431 -8.62 12.14 1.50
N GLY A 432 -9.59 11.74 2.32
CA GLY A 432 -9.37 10.88 3.49
C GLY A 432 -9.29 11.62 4.84
N HIS A 433 -9.48 12.95 4.85
CA HIS A 433 -9.64 13.71 6.09
C HIS A 433 -10.92 13.33 6.85
N ARG A 434 -11.96 12.94 6.10
CA ARG A 434 -13.21 12.37 6.61
C ARG A 434 -13.31 10.89 6.28
N GLY A 435 -13.82 10.14 7.23
CA GLY A 435 -14.17 8.73 7.13
C GLY A 435 -15.68 8.52 7.24
N PRO A 436 -16.11 7.25 7.40
CA PRO A 436 -17.53 6.91 7.52
C PRO A 436 -18.24 7.74 8.60
N ASN A 437 -19.42 8.25 8.27
CA ASN A 437 -20.27 9.06 9.15
C ASN A 437 -19.58 10.33 9.72
N GLY A 438 -18.62 10.90 8.99
CA GLY A 438 -17.93 12.14 9.40
C GLY A 438 -16.83 11.95 10.44
N ALA A 439 -16.50 10.72 10.83
CA ALA A 439 -15.34 10.44 11.68
C ALA A 439 -14.02 10.84 10.98
N ARG A 440 -12.91 10.89 11.71
CA ARG A 440 -11.59 11.05 11.07
C ARG A 440 -11.28 9.85 10.18
N GLY A 441 -10.88 10.10 8.93
CA GLY A 441 -10.51 9.02 8.01
C GLY A 441 -9.22 8.33 8.42
N SER A 442 -9.09 7.06 8.08
CA SER A 442 -7.89 6.25 8.28
C SER A 442 -7.82 5.13 7.26
N LEU A 443 -6.60 4.62 7.01
CA LEU A 443 -6.38 3.46 6.16
C LEU A 443 -7.38 2.31 6.45
N ARG A 444 -7.64 2.02 7.73
CA ARG A 444 -8.45 0.88 8.17
C ARG A 444 -9.96 1.11 8.12
N ASN A 445 -10.46 2.33 8.34
CA ASN A 445 -11.90 2.56 8.28
C ASN A 445 -12.39 2.73 6.85
N LEU A 446 -11.58 3.36 5.99
CA LEU A 446 -11.85 3.50 4.56
C LEU A 446 -11.69 2.17 3.81
N SER A 447 -10.86 1.24 4.29
CA SER A 447 -10.78 -0.12 3.71
C SER A 447 -12.05 -0.97 3.89
N ARG A 448 -12.97 -0.52 4.74
CA ARG A 448 -14.26 -1.18 5.01
C ARG A 448 -15.41 -0.56 4.24
N LEU A 449 -15.14 0.47 3.44
CA LEU A 449 -16.08 0.90 2.41
C LEU A 449 -16.23 -0.29 1.45
N GLY A 450 -17.46 -0.59 1.03
CA GLY A 450 -17.73 -1.70 0.10
C GLY A 450 -17.09 -1.53 -1.28
N SER A 451 -16.32 -0.45 -1.48
CA SER A 451 -15.57 -0.10 -2.67
C SER A 451 -14.07 -0.13 -2.42
N ARG A 452 -13.33 -0.27 -3.52
CA ARG A 452 -11.90 -0.03 -3.59
C ARG A 452 -11.65 1.48 -3.49
N VAL A 453 -10.68 1.90 -2.70
CA VAL A 453 -10.44 3.33 -2.40
C VAL A 453 -8.98 3.68 -2.61
N ILE A 454 -8.71 4.89 -3.08
CA ILE A 454 -7.41 5.55 -3.00
C ILE A 454 -7.59 6.90 -2.30
N SER A 455 -6.79 7.18 -1.28
CA SER A 455 -6.85 8.45 -0.55
C SER A 455 -5.46 9.07 -0.30
N GLY A 456 -5.43 10.33 0.12
CA GLY A 456 -4.25 11.03 0.64
C GLY A 456 -4.35 11.24 2.15
N HIS A 457 -4.25 12.50 2.58
CA HIS A 457 -4.43 13.07 3.92
C HIS A 457 -3.39 12.71 4.99
N SER A 458 -3.03 11.44 5.10
CA SER A 458 -2.23 10.97 6.24
C SER A 458 -0.71 11.10 6.02
N HIS A 459 -0.29 11.45 4.81
CA HIS A 459 1.10 11.52 4.32
C HIS A 459 1.90 10.21 4.47
N THR A 460 1.25 9.15 4.94
CA THR A 460 1.83 7.87 5.36
C THR A 460 1.27 6.81 4.43
N PRO A 461 2.07 6.23 3.53
CA PRO A 461 1.54 5.28 2.57
C PRO A 461 1.16 3.95 3.21
N GLY A 462 0.16 3.29 2.63
CA GLY A 462 -0.31 2.00 3.12
C GLY A 462 -1.27 1.29 2.17
N VAL A 463 -1.34 -0.03 2.30
CA VAL A 463 -2.33 -0.89 1.63
C VAL A 463 -3.02 -1.73 2.69
N CYS A 464 -4.33 -1.57 2.80
CA CYS A 464 -5.19 -2.39 3.65
C CYS A 464 -6.40 -2.81 2.86
N ASP A 465 -6.52 -4.12 2.58
CA ASP A 465 -7.61 -4.68 1.78
C ASP A 465 -7.71 -4.02 0.39
N GLY A 466 -8.81 -3.33 0.11
CA GLY A 466 -9.04 -2.61 -1.14
C GLY A 466 -8.60 -1.15 -1.13
N HIS A 467 -8.05 -0.65 -0.01
CA HIS A 467 -7.68 0.75 0.19
C HIS A 467 -6.17 0.97 0.08
N TYR A 468 -5.79 1.88 -0.82
CA TYR A 468 -4.42 2.35 -1.05
C TYR A 468 -4.33 3.80 -0.58
N GLN A 469 -3.49 4.07 0.42
CA GLN A 469 -3.26 5.43 0.91
C GLN A 469 -1.93 5.94 0.37
N CYS A 470 -1.97 7.12 -0.23
CA CYS A 470 -0.79 7.82 -0.74
C CYS A 470 0.03 8.45 0.39
N GLY A 471 1.22 8.92 0.04
CA GLY A 471 2.10 9.67 0.93
C GLY A 471 1.92 11.18 0.75
N THR A 472 3.03 11.91 0.73
CA THR A 472 3.09 13.36 0.46
C THR A 472 4.05 13.66 -0.70
N SER A 473 4.02 14.86 -1.25
CA SER A 473 5.05 15.37 -2.19
C SER A 473 5.99 16.40 -1.55
N THR A 474 5.87 16.62 -0.24
CA THR A 474 6.66 17.59 0.54
C THR A 474 8.00 17.04 1.03
N PRO A 475 8.91 17.88 1.57
CA PRO A 475 9.90 17.42 2.52
C PRO A 475 9.24 16.63 3.65
N LEU A 476 9.82 15.49 4.04
CA LEU A 476 9.27 14.63 5.10
C LEU A 476 9.29 15.27 6.50
N ARG A 477 9.90 16.46 6.62
CA ARG A 477 9.98 17.26 7.83
C ARG A 477 9.57 18.69 7.49
N LEU A 478 8.36 19.03 7.88
CA LEU A 478 7.83 20.39 7.88
C LEU A 478 7.62 20.85 9.33
N GLU A 479 7.34 22.13 9.52
CA GLU A 479 7.18 22.71 10.87
C GLU A 479 6.07 22.04 11.70
N TYR A 480 5.04 21.52 11.03
CA TYR A 480 3.91 20.83 11.65
C TYR A 480 4.12 19.31 11.79
N THR A 481 5.30 18.79 11.42
CA THR A 481 5.67 17.40 11.65
C THR A 481 6.23 17.24 13.06
N ALA A 482 5.47 16.64 13.97
CA ALA A 482 5.87 16.43 15.37
C ALA A 482 5.98 14.94 15.73
N GLY A 483 7.05 14.57 16.44
CA GLY A 483 7.26 13.21 16.94
C GLY A 483 7.71 12.19 15.89
N PRO A 484 7.58 10.88 16.18
CA PRO A 484 7.85 9.81 15.23
C PRO A 484 6.94 9.86 14.00
N GLY A 485 7.51 9.71 12.81
CA GLY A 485 6.80 9.88 11.55
C GLY A 485 6.83 8.63 10.66
N GLY A 486 5.70 8.32 10.02
CA GLY A 486 5.58 7.30 8.97
C GLY A 486 5.56 7.91 7.56
N TRP A 487 5.85 9.20 7.42
CA TRP A 487 5.66 9.93 6.17
C TRP A 487 6.67 9.51 5.11
N LEU A 488 6.18 9.26 3.91
CA LEU A 488 7.04 8.94 2.76
C LEU A 488 6.52 9.65 1.53
N ASN A 489 7.42 9.95 0.59
CA ASN A 489 7.01 10.51 -0.68
C ASN A 489 6.46 9.39 -1.55
N THR A 490 5.14 9.34 -1.74
CA THR A 490 4.51 8.19 -2.41
C THR A 490 3.26 8.59 -3.17
N HIS A 491 3.15 8.11 -4.41
CA HIS A 491 1.99 8.23 -5.28
C HIS A 491 1.35 6.86 -5.50
N CYS A 492 0.13 6.81 -6.02
CA CYS A 492 -0.54 5.58 -6.42
C CYS A 492 -0.85 5.61 -7.91
N ALA A 493 -0.27 4.67 -8.65
CA ALA A 493 -0.62 4.44 -10.05
C ALA A 493 -1.91 3.64 -10.14
N VAL A 494 -2.80 4.02 -11.06
CA VAL A 494 -3.93 3.20 -11.50
C VAL A 494 -3.66 2.77 -12.93
N TYR A 495 -3.18 1.56 -13.13
CA TYR A 495 -2.82 1.03 -14.45
C TYR A 495 -4.06 0.85 -15.33
N ALA A 496 -3.85 0.63 -16.64
CA ALA A 496 -4.93 0.43 -17.61
C ALA A 496 -5.87 -0.73 -17.27
N THR A 497 -5.40 -1.73 -16.51
CA THR A 497 -6.19 -2.87 -16.00
C THR A 497 -7.01 -2.53 -14.75
N GLY A 498 -6.90 -1.32 -14.19
CA GLY A 498 -7.45 -0.96 -12.89
C GLY A 498 -6.63 -1.46 -11.68
N ALA A 499 -5.56 -2.24 -11.93
CA ALA A 499 -4.59 -2.60 -10.91
C ALA A 499 -3.87 -1.36 -10.36
N ARG A 500 -3.43 -1.43 -9.10
CA ARG A 500 -2.79 -0.31 -8.39
C ARG A 500 -1.42 -0.69 -7.87
N ALA A 501 -0.53 0.28 -7.85
CA ALA A 501 0.77 0.17 -7.21
C ALA A 501 1.13 1.49 -6.53
N LEU A 502 1.65 1.39 -5.30
CA LEU A 502 2.29 2.53 -4.65
C LEU A 502 3.69 2.72 -5.23
N LEU A 503 4.01 3.95 -5.62
CA LEU A 503 5.30 4.36 -6.17
C LEU A 503 5.95 5.32 -5.17
N THR A 504 6.92 4.81 -4.41
CA THR A 504 7.63 5.57 -3.40
C THR A 504 8.90 6.19 -3.95
N VAL A 505 9.01 7.51 -3.84
CA VAL A 505 10.21 8.29 -4.14
C VAL A 505 11.10 8.32 -2.91
N ILE A 506 12.34 7.87 -3.03
CA ILE A 506 13.36 7.84 -1.97
C ILE A 506 14.57 8.60 -2.49
N ASP A 507 14.90 9.70 -1.84
CA ASP A 507 16.01 10.58 -2.21
C ASP A 507 16.00 10.96 -3.71
N GLY A 508 14.81 11.27 -4.24
CA GLY A 508 14.60 11.67 -5.64
C GLY A 508 14.59 10.54 -6.68
N ALA A 509 14.82 9.28 -6.28
CA ALA A 509 14.65 8.10 -7.15
C ALA A 509 13.36 7.35 -6.81
N TRP A 510 12.72 6.74 -7.79
CA TRP A 510 11.45 6.02 -7.59
C TRP A 510 11.47 4.59 -8.17
N ARG A 511 12.56 4.24 -8.84
CA ARG A 511 12.88 2.94 -9.41
C ARG A 511 14.38 2.86 -9.63
N LEU A 512 14.87 1.64 -9.87
CA LEU A 512 16.22 1.41 -10.33
C LEU A 512 16.32 1.64 -11.85
N ASP A 513 17.25 2.50 -12.26
CA ASP A 513 17.53 2.84 -13.67
C ASP A 513 17.79 1.62 -14.58
#